data_AF-A0A833G3T3-F1
#
_entry.id   AF-A0A833G3T3-F1
#
_cell.length_a   1.000
_cell.length_b   1.000
_cell.length_c   1.000
_cell.angle_alpha   90.00
_cell.angle_beta   90.00
_cell.angle_gamma   90.00
#
_symmetry.space_group_name_H-M   'P 1'
#
loop_
_entity.id
_entity.type
_entity.pdbx_description
1 polymer ?
#
loop_
_entity_poly.entity_id
_entity_poly.type
_entity_poly.pdbx_seq_one_letter_code
_entity_poly.pdbx_strand_id
1 'polypeptide(L)'
;MIEADFVIVGSGSAGAAMAWRLSEDGRHSVVVIEYGGTDFGPFIQMPAALSYPMNMRRYDWGFSTEPEPHLSGRVLATPRGKVLGGSSSVNGMVYVRGHARDFDHWAAEGAAGWSFSDVLPYFRRMENAPEGEEGWRGTDGPLHVRRGPRANPLYAAFIEAGRQAGFELTQDYNGSKQEGFGPMEQTIHQGRRWSVANAYLRPALRRRNVSLVKGFARRVVIENQRAVAVEIEARGKIQRVNARREVILAASSINSPKLLLLSGIGPADELRAHGVDVVADRPGVGRNLQDHMELYIQQE
;
A
#
# COMPACT_ATOMS: atom_id res chain seq x y z
N MET A 1 -8.48 23.09 16.94
CA MET A 1 -7.46 22.02 16.84
C MET A 1 -8.13 20.78 16.31
N ILE A 2 -7.45 19.97 15.51
CA ILE A 2 -7.99 18.71 14.98
C ILE A 2 -7.54 17.59 15.93
N GLU A 3 -8.46 16.74 16.38
CA GLU A 3 -8.18 15.69 17.35
C GLU A 3 -9.03 14.44 17.05
N ALA A 4 -8.44 13.26 17.24
CA ALA A 4 -9.13 11.98 17.12
C ALA A 4 -8.55 10.90 18.04
N ASP A 5 -9.21 9.74 18.16
CA ASP A 5 -8.64 8.59 18.85
C ASP A 5 -7.43 8.07 18.09
N PHE A 6 -7.57 7.91 16.78
CA PHE A 6 -6.53 7.44 15.89
C PHE A 6 -6.22 8.48 14.82
N VAL A 7 -4.94 8.76 14.63
CA VAL A 7 -4.44 9.63 13.55
C VAL A 7 -3.60 8.79 12.61
N ILE A 8 -4.06 8.62 11.37
CA ILE A 8 -3.39 7.84 10.33
C ILE A 8 -2.67 8.79 9.37
N VAL A 9 -1.37 8.60 9.16
CA VAL A 9 -0.59 9.37 8.18
C VAL A 9 -0.48 8.57 6.89
N GLY A 10 -1.16 9.04 5.85
CA GLY A 10 -1.23 8.40 4.54
C GLY A 10 -2.57 7.70 4.31
N SER A 11 -3.22 8.01 3.19
CA SER A 11 -4.47 7.37 2.75
C SER A 11 -4.27 6.22 1.76
N GLY A 12 -3.05 5.67 1.71
CA GLY A 12 -2.67 4.53 0.87
C GLY A 12 -3.34 3.22 1.26
N SER A 13 -2.91 2.11 0.65
CA SER A 13 -3.53 0.78 0.84
C SER A 13 -3.78 0.40 2.29
N ALA A 14 -2.74 0.44 3.14
CA ALA A 14 -2.87 0.14 4.55
C ALA A 14 -3.69 1.20 5.31
N GLY A 15 -3.43 2.48 5.06
CA GLY A 15 -4.09 3.58 5.78
C GLY A 15 -5.60 3.63 5.56
N ALA A 16 -6.06 3.39 4.32
CA ALA A 16 -7.48 3.32 4.00
C ALA A 16 -8.17 2.11 4.66
N ALA A 17 -7.53 0.93 4.64
CA ALA A 17 -8.05 -0.26 5.31
C ALA A 17 -8.14 -0.07 6.83
N MET A 18 -7.11 0.52 7.45
CA MET A 18 -7.09 0.85 8.87
C MET A 18 -8.17 1.87 9.22
N ALA A 19 -8.34 2.92 8.42
CA ALA A 19 -9.39 3.92 8.64
C ALA A 19 -10.78 3.30 8.60
N TRP A 20 -11.02 2.35 7.69
CA TRP A 20 -12.27 1.59 7.68
C TRP A 20 -12.47 0.79 8.97
N ARG A 21 -11.49 -0.03 9.33
CA ARG A 21 -11.64 -1.03 10.41
C ARG A 21 -11.68 -0.40 11.79
N LEU A 22 -10.84 0.60 12.05
CA LEU A 22 -10.84 1.33 13.32
C LEU A 22 -12.12 2.16 13.54
N SER A 23 -12.81 2.54 12.47
CA SER A 23 -14.06 3.31 12.55
C SER A 23 -15.33 2.48 12.48
N GLU A 24 -15.21 1.17 12.23
CA GLU A 24 -16.31 0.28 11.83
C GLU A 24 -17.43 0.19 12.88
N ASP A 25 -17.07 0.25 14.16
CA ASP A 25 -18.02 0.16 15.29
C ASP A 25 -18.62 1.52 15.70
N GLY A 26 -18.20 2.63 15.08
CA GLY A 26 -18.66 3.99 15.40
C GLY A 26 -18.15 4.56 16.73
N ARG A 27 -17.41 3.79 17.55
CA ARG A 27 -16.97 4.19 18.90
C ARG A 27 -15.71 5.07 18.87
N HIS A 28 -14.87 4.88 17.86
CA HIS A 28 -13.57 5.57 17.76
C HIS A 28 -13.57 6.58 16.64
N SER A 29 -13.06 7.78 16.90
CA SER A 29 -12.86 8.78 15.85
C SER A 29 -11.52 8.61 15.17
N VAL A 30 -11.49 8.77 13.84
CA VAL A 30 -10.30 8.59 13.01
C VAL A 30 -10.07 9.84 12.15
N VAL A 31 -8.84 10.35 12.17
CA VAL A 31 -8.37 11.37 11.21
C VAL A 31 -7.34 10.72 10.30
N VAL A 32 -7.57 10.81 8.98
CA VAL A 32 -6.59 10.41 7.96
C VAL A 32 -5.95 11.68 7.41
N ILE A 33 -4.62 11.74 7.42
CA ILE A 33 -3.83 12.83 6.85
C ILE A 33 -3.32 12.38 5.48
N GLU A 34 -3.62 13.13 4.43
CA GLU A 34 -3.13 12.87 3.08
C GLU A 34 -2.57 14.15 2.45
N TYR A 35 -1.39 14.07 1.84
CA TYR A 35 -0.82 15.22 1.12
C TYR A 35 -1.39 15.32 -0.30
N GLY A 36 -1.56 14.17 -0.93
CA GLY A 36 -2.00 14.00 -2.31
C GLY A 36 -3.35 14.62 -2.64
N GLY A 37 -3.59 14.72 -3.95
CA GLY A 37 -4.85 15.22 -4.49
C GLY A 37 -5.96 14.17 -4.52
N THR A 38 -7.08 14.57 -5.13
CA THR A 38 -8.18 13.65 -5.46
C THR A 38 -7.75 12.63 -6.53
N ASP A 39 -8.26 11.41 -6.42
CA ASP A 39 -8.17 10.33 -7.42
C ASP A 39 -9.32 10.40 -8.45
N PHE A 40 -10.10 11.49 -8.44
CA PHE A 40 -11.18 11.74 -9.39
C PHE A 40 -10.62 12.08 -10.78
N GLY A 41 -11.03 11.29 -11.78
CA GLY A 41 -10.77 11.57 -13.19
C GLY A 41 -10.44 10.32 -14.01
N PRO A 42 -10.50 10.42 -15.35
CA PRO A 42 -10.30 9.27 -16.23
C PRO A 42 -8.88 8.72 -16.14
N PHE A 43 -7.86 9.55 -15.92
CA PHE A 43 -6.46 9.11 -15.83
C PHE A 43 -6.19 8.12 -14.70
N ILE A 44 -6.98 8.14 -13.63
CA ILE A 44 -6.86 7.17 -12.53
C ILE A 44 -7.92 6.09 -12.64
N GLN A 45 -9.17 6.49 -12.88
CA GLN A 45 -10.32 5.58 -12.77
C GLN A 45 -10.42 4.63 -13.97
N MET A 46 -9.86 4.98 -15.12
CA MET A 46 -9.81 4.13 -16.31
C MET A 46 -8.60 3.18 -16.25
N PRO A 47 -8.80 1.85 -16.20
CA PRO A 47 -7.70 0.89 -16.12
C PRO A 47 -6.66 1.04 -17.24
N ALA A 48 -7.11 1.29 -18.48
CA ALA A 48 -6.23 1.45 -19.64
C ALA A 48 -5.30 2.68 -19.57
N ALA A 49 -5.57 3.64 -18.68
CA ALA A 49 -4.74 4.83 -18.51
C ALA A 49 -3.56 4.63 -17.54
N LEU A 50 -3.23 3.39 -17.13
CA LEU A 50 -2.31 3.11 -16.02
C LEU A 50 -0.96 3.84 -16.08
N SER A 51 -0.39 4.06 -17.28
CA SER A 51 0.92 4.68 -17.45
C SER A 51 0.90 6.18 -17.18
N TYR A 52 -0.24 6.86 -17.38
CA TYR A 52 -0.36 8.30 -17.16
C TYR A 52 -0.13 8.70 -15.70
N PRO A 53 -0.87 8.19 -14.70
CA PRO A 53 -0.73 8.67 -13.33
C PRO A 53 0.65 8.38 -12.72
N MET A 54 1.32 7.29 -13.13
CA MET A 54 2.70 7.00 -12.70
C MET A 54 3.72 8.02 -13.22
N ASN A 55 3.44 8.69 -14.33
CA ASN A 55 4.34 9.65 -14.97
C ASN A 55 3.91 11.11 -14.78
N MET A 56 2.89 11.37 -13.94
CA MET A 56 2.38 12.71 -13.69
C MET A 56 2.77 13.19 -12.29
N ARG A 57 3.54 14.29 -12.20
CA ARG A 57 3.90 14.96 -10.92
C ARG A 57 2.70 15.29 -10.02
N ARG A 58 1.50 15.36 -10.59
CA ARG A 58 0.24 15.54 -9.87
C ARG A 58 -0.11 14.34 -8.98
N TYR A 59 0.14 13.13 -9.45
CA TYR A 59 -0.28 11.87 -8.80
C TYR A 59 0.89 11.04 -8.28
N ASP A 60 2.12 11.40 -8.66
CA ASP A 60 3.33 10.70 -8.26
C ASP A 60 4.23 11.58 -7.37
N TRP A 61 4.94 10.96 -6.43
CA TRP A 61 5.94 11.64 -5.60
C TRP A 61 7.19 12.06 -6.38
N GLY A 62 7.50 11.37 -7.48
CA GLY A 62 8.65 11.66 -8.34
C GLY A 62 9.97 11.21 -7.72
N PHE A 63 9.97 10.11 -6.97
CA PHE A 63 11.20 9.57 -6.41
C PHE A 63 12.04 8.89 -7.49
N SER A 64 13.35 8.93 -7.28
CA SER A 64 14.35 8.23 -8.06
C SER A 64 15.33 7.57 -7.11
N THR A 65 15.97 6.48 -7.56
CA THR A 65 17.09 5.89 -6.84
C THR A 65 18.31 6.82 -6.88
N GLU A 66 19.28 6.57 -6.01
CA GLU A 66 20.65 7.01 -6.27
C GLU A 66 21.23 6.24 -7.49
N PRO A 67 22.36 6.67 -8.08
CA PRO A 67 23.00 5.93 -9.16
C PRO A 67 23.32 4.50 -8.73
N GLU A 68 22.72 3.53 -9.40
CA GLU A 68 22.82 2.11 -9.03
C GLU A 68 24.17 1.52 -9.47
N PRO A 69 25.06 1.15 -8.54
CA PRO A 69 26.42 0.73 -8.87
C PRO A 69 26.45 -0.57 -9.69
N HIS A 70 25.45 -1.43 -9.51
CA HIS A 70 25.31 -2.70 -10.23
C HIS A 70 24.52 -2.58 -11.53
N LEU A 71 24.06 -1.38 -11.88
CA LEU A 71 23.32 -1.10 -13.12
C LEU A 71 24.01 0.00 -13.94
N SER A 72 25.35 0.02 -13.91
CA SER A 72 26.19 0.99 -14.65
C SER A 72 25.87 2.46 -14.33
N GLY A 73 25.54 2.76 -13.07
CA GLY A 73 25.22 4.11 -12.63
C GLY A 73 23.86 4.64 -13.10
N ARG A 74 22.97 3.76 -13.60
CA ARG A 74 21.61 4.15 -13.95
C ARG A 74 20.85 4.64 -12.72
N VAL A 75 20.05 5.68 -12.92
CA VAL A 75 19.07 6.18 -11.96
C VAL A 75 17.70 5.70 -12.39
N LEU A 76 17.02 4.97 -11.51
CA LEU A 76 15.71 4.39 -11.80
C LEU A 76 14.59 5.21 -11.19
N ALA A 77 13.49 5.36 -11.92
CA ALA A 77 12.27 5.95 -11.38
C ALA A 77 11.64 5.00 -10.35
N THR A 78 11.22 5.55 -9.21
CA THR A 78 10.54 4.79 -8.13
C THR A 78 9.16 5.38 -7.84
N PRO A 79 8.20 5.24 -8.77
CA PRO A 79 6.90 5.89 -8.65
C PRO A 79 6.19 5.44 -7.37
N ARG A 80 5.61 6.41 -6.66
CA ARG A 80 4.81 6.23 -5.44
C ARG A 80 3.62 7.18 -5.51
N GLY A 81 2.42 6.63 -5.29
CA GLY A 81 1.19 7.41 -5.38
C GLY A 81 1.13 8.53 -4.34
N LYS A 82 0.92 9.75 -4.83
CA LYS A 82 0.69 11.00 -4.10
C LYS A 82 -0.73 11.49 -4.37
N VAL A 83 -1.70 10.67 -3.97
CA VAL A 83 -3.13 10.85 -4.26
C VAL A 83 -3.95 10.04 -3.26
N LEU A 84 -5.23 10.34 -3.08
CA LEU A 84 -6.13 9.49 -2.29
C LEU A 84 -6.08 8.04 -2.77
N GLY A 85 -5.87 7.10 -1.84
CA GLY A 85 -5.63 5.68 -2.13
C GLY A 85 -4.16 5.33 -2.37
N GLY A 86 -3.26 6.31 -2.39
CA GLY A 86 -1.82 6.13 -2.57
C GLY A 86 -1.49 5.35 -3.83
N SER A 87 -0.53 4.42 -3.71
CA SER A 87 -0.10 3.63 -4.87
C SER A 87 -1.19 2.73 -5.45
N SER A 88 -2.25 2.36 -4.71
CA SER A 88 -3.37 1.58 -5.28
C SER A 88 -4.15 2.35 -6.36
N SER A 89 -4.08 3.68 -6.32
CA SER A 89 -4.71 4.55 -7.31
C SER A 89 -3.86 4.73 -8.57
N VAL A 90 -2.61 4.24 -8.59
CA VAL A 90 -1.70 4.39 -9.74
C VAL A 90 -1.05 3.07 -10.20
N ASN A 91 -1.21 1.97 -9.46
CA ASN A 91 -0.59 0.67 -9.78
C ASN A 91 -1.16 -0.01 -11.04
N GLY A 92 -0.60 -1.18 -11.41
CA GLY A 92 -1.10 -2.03 -12.49
C GLY A 92 -2.38 -2.82 -12.19
N MET A 93 -3.00 -2.65 -11.01
CA MET A 93 -4.21 -3.35 -10.54
C MET A 93 -4.08 -4.87 -10.40
N VAL A 94 -2.91 -5.44 -10.67
CA VAL A 94 -2.61 -6.86 -10.44
C VAL A 94 -2.80 -7.19 -8.96
N TYR A 95 -3.50 -8.28 -8.68
CA TYR A 95 -3.82 -8.70 -7.31
C TYR A 95 -3.12 -10.00 -6.96
N VAL A 96 -2.11 -9.95 -6.09
CA VAL A 96 -1.36 -11.13 -5.64
C VAL A 96 -1.25 -11.08 -4.12
N ARG A 97 -1.58 -12.19 -3.45
CA ARG A 97 -1.47 -12.31 -1.98
C ARG A 97 -0.01 -12.50 -1.51
N GLY A 98 0.78 -13.24 -2.27
CA GLY A 98 2.12 -13.73 -1.87
C GLY A 98 2.11 -15.25 -1.66
N HIS A 99 3.27 -15.89 -1.63
CA HIS A 99 3.38 -17.33 -1.41
C HIS A 99 3.21 -17.65 0.07
N ALA A 100 2.63 -18.80 0.42
CA ALA A 100 2.48 -19.18 1.83
C ALA A 100 3.81 -19.15 2.61
N ARG A 101 4.88 -19.62 1.96
CA ARG A 101 6.24 -19.58 2.52
C ARG A 101 6.77 -18.19 2.81
N ASP A 102 6.28 -17.13 2.16
CA ASP A 102 6.72 -15.75 2.47
C ASP A 102 6.29 -15.37 3.89
N PHE A 103 5.04 -15.70 4.23
CA PHE A 103 4.44 -15.44 5.55
C PHE A 103 4.97 -16.38 6.63
N ASP A 104 5.11 -17.66 6.30
CA ASP A 104 5.71 -18.63 7.23
C ASP A 104 7.17 -18.28 7.54
N HIS A 105 7.90 -17.75 6.55
CA HIS A 105 9.24 -17.22 6.76
C HIS A 105 9.22 -16.01 7.70
N TRP A 106 8.31 -15.04 7.52
CA TRP A 106 8.17 -13.92 8.46
C TRP A 106 7.92 -14.39 9.89
N ALA A 107 7.03 -15.36 10.08
CA ALA A 107 6.77 -15.94 11.39
C ALA A 107 8.02 -16.60 11.99
N ALA A 108 8.78 -17.34 11.18
CA ALA A 108 10.04 -17.95 11.59
C ALA A 108 11.13 -16.91 11.93
N GLU A 109 11.10 -15.74 11.30
CA GLU A 109 11.99 -14.60 11.61
C GLU A 109 11.54 -13.78 12.84
N GLY A 110 10.44 -14.17 13.49
CA GLY A 110 9.98 -13.58 14.74
C GLY A 110 8.71 -12.73 14.64
N ALA A 111 8.11 -12.61 13.45
CA ALA A 111 6.78 -12.00 13.30
C ALA A 111 5.69 -12.97 13.76
N ALA A 112 5.63 -13.25 15.06
CA ALA A 112 4.65 -14.17 15.63
C ALA A 112 3.21 -13.77 15.25
N GLY A 113 2.42 -14.76 14.80
CA GLY A 113 1.04 -14.53 14.31
C GLY A 113 0.95 -14.04 12.85
N TRP A 114 2.04 -14.10 12.09
CA TRP A 114 2.08 -13.76 10.65
C TRP A 114 2.33 -14.96 9.74
N SER A 115 2.13 -16.20 10.20
CA SER A 115 2.19 -17.36 9.31
C SER A 115 1.08 -17.27 8.26
N PHE A 116 1.19 -18.02 7.15
CA PHE A 116 0.14 -17.97 6.13
C PHE A 116 -1.23 -18.33 6.70
N SER A 117 -1.28 -19.31 7.60
CA SER A 117 -2.51 -19.75 8.26
C SER A 117 -3.14 -18.64 9.12
N ASP A 118 -2.34 -17.77 9.74
CA ASP A 118 -2.81 -16.66 10.56
C ASP A 118 -3.36 -15.51 9.70
N VAL A 119 -2.76 -15.26 8.54
CA VAL A 119 -3.16 -14.15 7.66
C VAL A 119 -4.26 -14.52 6.65
N LEU A 120 -4.44 -15.80 6.34
CA LEU A 120 -5.46 -16.27 5.40
C LEU A 120 -6.89 -15.77 5.74
N PRO A 121 -7.34 -15.76 7.00
CA PRO A 121 -8.62 -15.16 7.37
C PRO A 121 -8.74 -13.67 6.99
N TYR A 122 -7.65 -12.91 7.05
CA TYR A 122 -7.63 -11.50 6.66
C TYR A 122 -7.65 -11.31 5.15
N PHE A 123 -6.96 -12.17 4.40
CA PHE A 123 -7.07 -12.21 2.95
C PHE A 123 -8.50 -12.52 2.50
N ARG A 124 -9.16 -13.49 3.13
CA ARG A 124 -10.57 -13.80 2.88
C ARG A 124 -11.47 -12.62 3.26
N ARG A 125 -11.26 -12.00 4.43
CA ARG A 125 -12.06 -10.86 4.89
C ARG A 125 -11.95 -9.62 4.00
N MET A 126 -10.81 -9.43 3.30
CA MET A 126 -10.56 -8.22 2.53
C MET A 126 -11.11 -8.25 1.11
N GLU A 127 -11.28 -9.44 0.52
CA GLU A 127 -11.59 -9.62 -0.90
C GLU A 127 -13.01 -10.10 -1.19
N ASN A 128 -13.47 -9.80 -2.39
CA ASN A 128 -14.65 -10.37 -3.02
C ASN A 128 -14.23 -10.93 -4.37
N ALA A 129 -13.97 -12.24 -4.39
CA ALA A 129 -13.42 -13.03 -5.47
C ALA A 129 -14.34 -14.26 -5.74
N PRO A 130 -15.49 -14.08 -6.40
CA PRO A 130 -16.49 -15.14 -6.57
C PRO A 130 -16.01 -16.27 -7.51
N GLU A 131 -15.01 -16.02 -8.34
CA GLU A 131 -14.37 -17.01 -9.23
C GLU A 131 -13.21 -17.77 -8.54
N GLY A 132 -13.02 -17.52 -7.24
CA GLY A 132 -11.92 -18.02 -6.46
C GLY A 132 -12.12 -19.46 -5.94
N GLU A 133 -11.03 -20.12 -5.58
CA GLU A 133 -11.07 -21.46 -4.98
C GLU A 133 -11.84 -21.50 -3.64
N GLU A 134 -12.74 -22.47 -3.50
CA GLU A 134 -13.55 -22.66 -2.31
C GLU A 134 -12.67 -22.91 -1.07
N GLY A 135 -13.02 -22.30 0.06
CA GLY A 135 -12.25 -22.40 1.32
C GLY A 135 -11.03 -21.48 1.40
N TRP A 136 -10.49 -21.02 0.27
CA TRP A 136 -9.30 -20.15 0.21
C TRP A 136 -9.63 -18.69 -0.03
N ARG A 137 -10.77 -18.41 -0.67
CA ARG A 137 -11.11 -17.07 -1.18
C ARG A 137 -12.27 -16.44 -0.39
N GLY A 138 -12.28 -15.12 -0.37
CA GLY A 138 -13.35 -14.30 0.21
C GLY A 138 -14.36 -13.88 -0.86
N THR A 139 -15.63 -13.73 -0.49
CA THR A 139 -16.70 -13.41 -1.45
C THR A 139 -17.54 -12.19 -1.04
N ASP A 140 -17.23 -11.58 0.09
CA ASP A 140 -18.02 -10.50 0.72
C ASP A 140 -17.17 -9.30 1.16
N GLY A 141 -15.85 -9.36 0.95
CA GLY A 141 -14.93 -8.28 1.26
C GLY A 141 -15.12 -7.05 0.34
N PRO A 142 -14.64 -5.87 0.77
CA PRO A 142 -14.83 -4.63 0.01
C PRO A 142 -13.97 -4.53 -1.26
N LEU A 143 -12.89 -5.31 -1.37
CA LEU A 143 -12.01 -5.31 -2.53
C LEU A 143 -12.51 -6.32 -3.57
N HIS A 144 -13.17 -5.83 -4.61
CA HIS A 144 -13.57 -6.67 -5.74
C HIS A 144 -12.35 -7.12 -6.55
N VAL A 145 -12.20 -8.44 -6.66
CA VAL A 145 -11.14 -9.12 -7.41
C VAL A 145 -11.81 -9.96 -8.48
N ARG A 146 -11.29 -9.89 -9.71
CA ARG A 146 -11.83 -10.64 -10.83
C ARG A 146 -10.73 -11.05 -11.79
N ARG A 147 -11.06 -11.99 -12.67
CA ARG A 147 -10.24 -12.31 -13.84
C ARG A 147 -10.69 -11.45 -15.02
N GLY A 148 -9.75 -11.17 -15.92
CA GLY A 148 -10.07 -10.59 -17.22
C GLY A 148 -10.85 -11.57 -18.10
N PRO A 149 -11.54 -11.10 -19.16
CA PRO A 149 -12.25 -11.98 -20.09
C PRO A 149 -11.32 -12.92 -20.86
N ARG A 150 -10.02 -12.59 -20.95
CA ARG A 150 -8.98 -13.39 -21.63
C ARG A 150 -9.35 -13.79 -23.07
N ALA A 151 -10.11 -12.94 -23.77
CA ALA A 151 -10.58 -13.21 -25.13
C ALA A 151 -9.47 -13.20 -26.19
N ASN A 152 -8.31 -12.59 -25.90
CA ASN A 152 -7.16 -12.63 -26.80
C ASN A 152 -6.54 -14.03 -26.79
N PRO A 153 -6.40 -14.71 -27.95
CA PRO A 153 -5.85 -16.07 -28.03
C PRO A 153 -4.43 -16.20 -27.46
N LEU A 154 -3.66 -15.11 -27.39
CA LEU A 154 -2.32 -15.09 -26.80
C LEU A 154 -2.30 -15.52 -25.32
N TYR A 155 -3.39 -15.29 -24.57
CA TYR A 155 -3.45 -15.77 -23.18
C TYR A 155 -3.43 -17.30 -23.09
N ALA A 156 -4.22 -17.97 -23.93
CA ALA A 156 -4.25 -19.43 -23.96
C ALA A 156 -2.93 -19.99 -24.50
N ALA A 157 -2.39 -19.39 -25.56
CA ALA A 157 -1.11 -19.79 -26.15
C ALA A 157 0.05 -19.67 -25.13
N PHE A 158 0.09 -18.59 -24.34
CA PHE A 158 1.15 -18.40 -23.34
C PHE A 158 1.07 -19.43 -22.20
N ILE A 159 -0.13 -19.71 -21.69
CA ILE A 159 -0.33 -20.73 -20.65
C ILE A 159 0.06 -22.13 -21.17
N GLU A 160 -0.35 -22.46 -22.40
CA GLU A 160 -0.03 -23.74 -23.03
C GLU A 160 1.47 -23.87 -23.32
N ALA A 161 2.14 -22.80 -23.75
CA ALA A 161 3.60 -22.79 -23.93
C ALA A 161 4.33 -23.07 -22.60
N GLY A 162 3.87 -22.49 -21.49
CA GLY A 162 4.39 -22.79 -20.15
C GLY A 162 4.27 -24.28 -19.80
N ARG A 163 3.10 -24.88 -20.09
CA ARG A 163 2.88 -26.32 -19.91
C ARG A 163 3.81 -27.17 -20.79
N GLN A 164 3.98 -26.81 -22.07
CA GLN A 164 4.86 -27.52 -23.01
C GLN A 164 6.33 -27.43 -22.60
N ALA A 165 6.73 -26.32 -21.97
CA ALA A 165 8.06 -26.14 -21.39
C ALA A 165 8.27 -26.94 -20.09
N GLY A 166 7.26 -27.68 -19.61
CA GLY A 166 7.35 -28.54 -18.43
C GLY A 166 6.93 -27.88 -17.12
N PHE A 167 6.41 -26.65 -17.14
CA PHE A 167 5.89 -26.00 -15.95
C PHE A 167 4.46 -26.45 -15.64
N GLU A 168 4.11 -26.41 -14.35
CA GLU A 168 2.75 -26.71 -13.93
C GLU A 168 1.78 -25.57 -14.26
N LEU A 169 0.48 -25.91 -14.24
CA LEU A 169 -0.59 -24.92 -14.33
C LEU A 169 -1.19 -24.65 -12.95
N THR A 170 -1.75 -23.45 -12.78
CA THR A 170 -2.60 -23.09 -11.64
C THR A 170 -3.91 -22.46 -12.12
N GLN A 171 -5.01 -22.88 -11.50
CA GLN A 171 -6.32 -22.28 -11.77
C GLN A 171 -6.61 -21.10 -10.85
N ASP A 172 -5.89 -20.95 -9.74
CA ASP A 172 -6.01 -19.84 -8.80
C ASP A 172 -4.68 -19.66 -8.05
N TYR A 173 -3.85 -18.73 -8.51
CA TYR A 173 -2.55 -18.47 -7.87
C TYR A 173 -2.67 -17.78 -6.49
N ASN A 174 -3.88 -17.35 -6.11
CA ASN A 174 -4.22 -16.84 -4.78
C ASN A 174 -4.96 -17.89 -3.93
N GLY A 175 -5.19 -19.10 -4.48
CA GLY A 175 -5.82 -20.25 -3.85
C GLY A 175 -4.81 -21.16 -3.13
N SER A 176 -5.05 -22.46 -3.18
CA SER A 176 -4.18 -23.47 -2.54
C SER A 176 -2.80 -23.59 -3.16
N LYS A 177 -2.67 -23.26 -4.46
CA LYS A 177 -1.45 -23.43 -5.24
C LYS A 177 -1.10 -22.18 -6.04
N GLN A 178 -0.08 -21.47 -5.58
CA GLN A 178 0.41 -20.28 -6.28
C GLN A 178 1.26 -20.60 -7.50
N GLU A 179 2.15 -21.59 -7.40
CA GLU A 179 3.10 -21.90 -8.47
C GLU A 179 2.39 -22.44 -9.73
N GLY A 180 2.79 -21.92 -10.89
CA GLY A 180 2.34 -22.37 -12.19
C GLY A 180 1.80 -21.27 -13.10
N PHE A 181 1.55 -21.63 -14.35
CA PHE A 181 0.94 -20.75 -15.35
C PHE A 181 -0.58 -20.72 -15.17
N GLY A 182 -1.16 -19.53 -15.13
CA GLY A 182 -2.58 -19.38 -14.82
C GLY A 182 -3.14 -17.99 -15.14
N PRO A 183 -4.46 -17.79 -14.96
CA PRO A 183 -5.08 -16.50 -15.14
C PRO A 183 -4.63 -15.51 -14.07
N MET A 184 -4.21 -14.31 -14.49
CA MET A 184 -3.94 -13.20 -13.57
C MET A 184 -5.25 -12.52 -13.12
N GLU A 185 -5.29 -12.10 -11.86
CA GLU A 185 -6.42 -11.39 -11.26
C GLU A 185 -6.13 -9.90 -11.11
N GLN A 186 -7.21 -9.12 -11.11
CA GLN A 186 -7.13 -7.67 -11.08
C GLN A 186 -8.21 -7.05 -10.19
N THR A 187 -7.87 -5.91 -9.57
CA THR A 187 -8.82 -5.07 -8.84
C THR A 187 -9.51 -4.09 -9.79
N ILE A 188 -10.40 -4.61 -10.63
CA ILE A 188 -11.27 -3.83 -11.52
C ILE A 188 -12.72 -4.22 -11.24
N HIS A 189 -13.57 -3.23 -11.03
CA HIS A 189 -14.99 -3.43 -10.78
C HIS A 189 -15.83 -2.49 -11.66
N GLN A 190 -16.82 -3.04 -12.35
CA GLN A 190 -17.70 -2.29 -13.28
C GLN A 190 -16.92 -1.40 -14.26
N GLY A 191 -15.83 -1.93 -14.83
CA GLY A 191 -15.00 -1.24 -15.83
C GLY A 191 -14.07 -0.16 -15.25
N ARG A 192 -13.99 -0.02 -13.92
CA ARG A 192 -13.20 1.00 -13.23
C ARG A 192 -12.11 0.37 -12.38
N ARG A 193 -10.99 1.08 -12.24
CA ARG A 193 -9.98 0.77 -11.22
C ARG A 193 -10.64 0.71 -9.84
N TRP A 194 -10.42 -0.40 -9.13
CA TRP A 194 -10.95 -0.59 -7.79
C TRP A 194 -9.87 -0.40 -6.72
N SER A 195 -9.42 0.84 -6.56
CA SER A 195 -8.41 1.22 -5.55
C SER A 195 -8.95 1.13 -4.13
N VAL A 196 -8.06 1.19 -3.13
CA VAL A 196 -8.48 1.25 -1.72
C VAL A 196 -9.21 2.55 -1.39
N ALA A 197 -9.07 3.59 -2.20
CA ALA A 197 -9.88 4.79 -2.05
C ALA A 197 -11.36 4.51 -2.35
N ASN A 198 -11.64 3.68 -3.35
CA ASN A 198 -13.00 3.24 -3.69
C ASN A 198 -13.51 2.19 -2.69
N ALA A 199 -12.73 1.14 -2.45
CA ALA A 199 -13.12 0.01 -1.61
C ALA A 199 -13.28 0.37 -0.13
N TYR A 200 -12.35 1.18 0.41
CA TYR A 200 -12.28 1.45 1.86
C TYR A 200 -12.48 2.92 2.22
N LEU A 201 -11.69 3.83 1.65
CA LEU A 201 -11.64 5.20 2.17
C LEU A 201 -12.97 5.95 1.99
N ARG A 202 -13.55 5.91 0.79
CA ARG A 202 -14.79 6.62 0.49
C ARG A 202 -15.96 6.17 1.36
N PRO A 203 -16.24 4.85 1.56
CA PRO A 203 -17.33 4.49 2.44
C PRO A 203 -17.02 4.74 3.92
N ALA A 204 -15.75 4.66 4.34
CA ALA A 204 -15.35 5.07 5.70
C ALA A 204 -15.64 6.57 5.95
N LEU A 205 -15.34 7.44 4.98
CA LEU A 205 -15.61 8.88 5.06
C LEU A 205 -17.10 9.25 5.06
N ARG A 206 -18.01 8.31 4.76
CA ARG A 206 -19.46 8.53 4.95
C ARG A 206 -19.87 8.45 6.42
N ARG A 207 -19.03 7.87 7.28
CA ARG A 207 -19.27 7.79 8.72
C ARG A 207 -18.92 9.12 9.39
N ARG A 208 -19.70 9.51 10.41
CA ARG A 208 -19.51 10.79 11.12
C ARG A 208 -18.21 10.84 11.94
N ASN A 209 -17.64 9.68 12.27
CA ASN A 209 -16.42 9.53 13.08
C ASN A 209 -15.13 9.43 12.25
N VAL A 210 -15.17 9.59 10.93
CA VAL A 210 -13.98 9.59 10.07
C VAL A 210 -13.84 10.93 9.37
N SER A 211 -12.65 11.50 9.39
CA SER A 211 -12.35 12.74 8.68
C SER A 211 -11.04 12.64 7.91
N LEU A 212 -10.97 13.39 6.80
CA LEU A 212 -9.80 13.49 5.94
C LEU A 212 -9.23 14.91 6.05
N VAL A 213 -7.94 15.00 6.34
CA VAL A 213 -7.20 16.27 6.41
C VAL A 213 -6.16 16.28 5.30
N LYS A 214 -6.24 17.29 4.44
CA LYS A 214 -5.19 17.52 3.45
C LYS A 214 -4.00 18.24 4.08
N GLY A 215 -2.84 17.59 4.14
CA GLY A 215 -1.64 18.18 4.74
C GLY A 215 -0.37 17.36 4.52
N PHE A 216 0.77 18.03 4.54
CA PHE A 216 2.09 17.40 4.49
C PHE A 216 2.54 17.06 5.91
N ALA A 217 2.66 15.77 6.25
CA ALA A 217 3.17 15.36 7.56
C ALA A 217 4.67 15.69 7.67
N ARG A 218 5.03 16.45 8.71
CA ARG A 218 6.40 16.91 8.97
C ARG A 218 7.12 15.99 9.93
N ARG A 219 6.46 15.65 11.04
CA ARG A 219 6.95 14.74 12.09
C ARG A 219 5.81 14.27 13.00
N VAL A 220 6.05 13.18 13.70
CA VAL A 220 5.26 12.74 14.86
C VAL A 220 5.77 13.48 16.09
N VAL A 221 4.85 13.99 16.90
CA VAL A 221 5.17 14.63 18.18
C VAL A 221 5.19 13.56 19.25
N ILE A 222 6.33 13.40 19.92
CA ILE A 222 6.52 12.47 21.03
C ILE A 222 6.61 13.26 22.34
N GLU A 223 5.79 12.91 23.32
CA GLU A 223 5.83 13.48 24.67
C GLU A 223 5.87 12.31 25.66
N ASN A 224 6.81 12.30 26.61
CA ASN A 224 6.98 11.24 27.61
C ASN A 224 6.98 9.82 26.99
N GLN A 225 7.75 9.63 25.92
CA GLN A 225 7.84 8.37 25.14
C GLN A 225 6.54 7.92 24.47
N ARG A 226 5.52 8.78 24.38
CA ARG A 226 4.25 8.49 23.69
C ARG A 226 4.09 9.35 22.45
N ALA A 227 3.66 8.76 21.34
CA ALA A 227 3.19 9.52 20.19
C ALA A 227 1.83 10.17 20.50
N VAL A 228 1.79 11.51 20.48
CA VAL A 228 0.62 12.27 20.94
C VAL A 228 -0.05 13.07 19.84
N ALA A 229 0.66 13.35 18.75
CA ALA A 229 0.15 14.15 17.64
C ALA A 229 1.00 13.98 16.38
N VAL A 230 0.51 14.49 15.26
CA VAL A 230 1.26 14.70 14.03
C VAL A 230 1.30 16.19 13.73
N GLU A 231 2.51 16.72 13.49
CA GLU A 231 2.69 18.06 12.96
C GLU A 231 2.55 18.01 11.43
N ILE A 232 1.65 18.83 10.88
CA ILE A 232 1.39 18.91 9.45
C ILE A 232 1.59 20.33 8.95
N GLU A 233 2.03 20.48 7.71
CA GLU A 233 1.86 21.72 6.96
C GLU A 233 0.56 21.65 6.15
N ALA A 234 -0.36 22.57 6.43
CA ALA A 234 -1.62 22.66 5.72
C ALA A 234 -2.00 24.13 5.51
N ARG A 235 -2.31 24.49 4.26
CA ARG A 235 -2.64 25.87 3.85
C ARG A 235 -1.56 26.89 4.23
N GLY A 236 -0.29 26.51 4.06
CA GLY A 236 0.88 27.36 4.37
C GLY A 236 1.12 27.61 5.86
N LYS A 237 0.46 26.85 6.75
CA LYS A 237 0.64 26.96 8.20
C LYS A 237 0.96 25.60 8.80
N ILE A 238 1.81 25.61 9.83
CA ILE A 238 2.03 24.44 10.66
C ILE A 238 0.83 24.27 11.59
N GLN A 239 0.27 23.07 11.58
CA GLN A 239 -0.87 22.67 12.41
C GLN A 239 -0.56 21.36 13.12
N ARG A 240 -1.26 21.12 14.23
CA ARG A 240 -1.12 19.90 15.04
C ARG A 240 -2.43 19.11 14.99
N VAL A 241 -2.32 17.81 14.69
CA VAL A 241 -3.42 16.85 14.72
C VAL A 241 -3.19 15.90 15.89
N ASN A 242 -3.99 16.02 16.95
CA ASN A 242 -3.78 15.27 18.19
C ASN A 242 -4.40 13.86 18.12
N ALA A 243 -3.72 12.89 18.72
CA ALA A 243 -4.15 11.50 18.86
C ALA A 243 -4.36 11.16 20.34
N ARG A 244 -5.58 10.75 20.71
CA ARG A 244 -5.89 10.30 22.08
C ARG A 244 -5.34 8.91 22.36
N ARG A 245 -5.25 8.04 21.35
CA ARG A 245 -4.74 6.67 21.46
C ARG A 245 -3.42 6.51 20.71
N GLU A 246 -3.49 6.51 19.39
CA GLU A 246 -2.35 6.11 18.55
C GLU A 246 -2.17 7.00 17.32
N VAL A 247 -0.90 7.18 16.94
CA VAL A 247 -0.50 7.67 15.63
C VAL A 247 -0.04 6.47 14.79
N ILE A 248 -0.64 6.29 13.62
CA ILE A 248 -0.38 5.16 12.72
C ILE A 248 0.29 5.69 11.46
N LEU A 249 1.50 5.21 11.17
CA LEU A 249 2.22 5.57 9.95
C LEU A 249 1.87 4.59 8.82
N ALA A 250 1.19 5.09 7.80
CA ALA A 250 0.83 4.38 6.57
C ALA A 250 1.30 5.15 5.33
N ALA A 251 2.50 5.73 5.42
CA ALA A 251 3.01 6.73 4.47
C ALA A 251 3.86 6.13 3.33
N SER A 252 3.76 4.81 3.07
CA SER A 252 4.64 3.99 2.19
C SER A 252 5.96 3.54 2.83
N SER A 253 6.65 2.60 2.18
CA SER A 253 7.97 2.11 2.56
C SER A 253 9.07 3.17 2.51
N ILE A 254 8.85 4.29 1.82
CA ILE A 254 9.83 5.39 1.71
C ILE A 254 9.53 6.50 2.71
N ASN A 255 8.29 7.04 2.74
CA ASN A 255 8.02 8.18 3.63
C ASN A 255 7.79 7.77 5.09
N SER A 256 7.41 6.53 5.40
CA SER A 256 7.24 6.11 6.80
C SER A 256 8.57 6.12 7.57
N PRO A 257 9.66 5.49 7.11
CA PRO A 257 10.95 5.60 7.79
C PRO A 257 11.49 7.03 7.78
N LYS A 258 11.32 7.79 6.68
CA LYS A 258 11.66 9.22 6.65
C LYS A 258 10.96 10.00 7.77
N LEU A 259 9.67 9.76 7.98
CA LEU A 259 8.91 10.45 9.01
C LEU A 259 9.35 10.04 10.42
N LEU A 260 9.71 8.77 10.64
CA LEU A 260 10.33 8.32 11.90
C LEU A 260 11.65 9.04 12.15
N LEU A 261 12.53 9.13 11.14
CA LEU A 261 13.80 9.85 11.24
C LEU A 261 13.58 11.31 11.60
N LEU A 262 12.68 12.01 10.90
CA LEU A 262 12.30 13.40 11.20
C LEU A 262 11.62 13.59 12.57
N SER A 263 11.20 12.50 13.21
CA SER A 263 10.61 12.49 14.56
C SER A 263 11.61 12.08 15.65
N GLY A 264 12.89 11.92 15.30
CA GLY A 264 13.95 11.51 16.24
C GLY A 264 14.00 10.00 16.52
N ILE A 265 13.38 9.17 15.68
CA ILE A 265 13.38 7.70 15.82
C ILE A 265 14.16 7.10 14.66
N GLY A 266 15.35 6.56 14.95
CA GLY A 266 16.25 6.00 13.93
C GLY A 266 17.70 5.90 14.42
N PRO A 267 18.68 5.66 13.53
CA PRO A 267 20.09 5.55 13.92
C PRO A 267 20.58 6.85 14.57
N ALA A 268 20.96 6.80 15.85
CA ALA A 268 21.22 8.01 16.64
C ALA A 268 22.29 8.94 16.04
N ASP A 269 23.36 8.38 15.48
CA ASP A 269 24.46 9.18 14.90
C ASP A 269 24.04 9.88 13.60
N GLU A 270 23.22 9.23 12.77
CA GLU A 270 22.66 9.81 11.55
C GLU A 270 21.71 10.97 11.88
N LEU A 271 20.85 10.78 12.90
CA LEU A 271 19.94 11.81 13.40
C LEU A 271 20.70 13.04 13.90
N ARG A 272 21.72 12.84 14.75
CA ARG A 272 22.56 13.94 15.28
C ARG A 272 23.29 14.68 14.16
N ALA A 273 23.83 13.95 13.17
CA ALA A 273 24.48 14.56 12.01
C ALA A 273 23.54 15.46 11.20
N HIS A 274 22.23 15.23 11.27
CA HIS A 274 21.19 16.01 10.59
C HIS A 274 20.51 17.04 11.51
N GLY A 275 21.03 17.24 12.73
CA GLY A 275 20.46 18.20 13.69
C GLY A 275 19.09 17.80 14.23
N VAL A 276 18.76 16.50 14.24
CA VAL A 276 17.52 15.97 14.80
C VAL A 276 17.80 15.40 16.20
N ASP A 277 17.03 15.85 17.18
CA ASP A 277 17.09 15.32 18.54
C ASP A 277 16.69 13.83 18.57
N VAL A 278 17.50 13.02 19.25
CA VAL A 278 17.27 11.58 19.34
C VAL A 278 16.23 11.28 20.42
N VAL A 279 15.07 10.78 20.00
CA VAL A 279 14.02 10.26 20.87
C VAL A 279 14.24 8.77 21.17
N ALA A 280 14.58 7.99 20.14
CA ALA A 280 14.88 6.56 20.29
C ALA A 280 15.88 6.09 19.23
N ASP A 281 16.97 5.49 19.70
CA ASP A 281 17.97 4.88 18.80
C ASP A 281 17.44 3.56 18.24
N ARG A 282 17.19 3.55 16.93
CA ARG A 282 16.61 2.43 16.18
C ARG A 282 17.38 2.26 14.86
N PRO A 283 18.51 1.53 14.86
CA PRO A 283 19.40 1.45 13.71
C PRO A 283 18.78 0.83 12.45
N GLY A 284 17.69 0.05 12.61
CA GLY A 284 16.97 -0.56 11.49
C GLY A 284 16.05 0.40 10.71
N VAL A 285 15.74 1.60 11.23
CA VAL A 285 14.87 2.54 10.52
C VAL A 285 15.55 3.02 9.23
N GLY A 286 14.87 2.85 8.10
CA GLY A 286 15.42 3.20 6.77
C GLY A 286 16.37 2.16 6.18
N ARG A 287 16.57 1.02 6.86
CA ARG A 287 17.40 -0.11 6.37
C ARG A 287 16.51 -1.24 5.84
N ASN A 288 17.16 -2.29 5.31
CA ASN A 288 16.50 -3.47 4.76
C ASN A 288 15.45 -3.15 3.68
N LEU A 289 15.70 -2.13 2.86
CA LEU A 289 14.85 -1.82 1.71
C LEU A 289 14.97 -2.95 0.68
N GLN A 290 13.83 -3.49 0.27
CA GLN A 290 13.71 -4.51 -0.76
C GLN A 290 12.71 -4.03 -1.81
N ASP A 291 12.97 -4.35 -3.07
CA ASP A 291 12.05 -4.10 -4.18
C ASP A 291 12.20 -5.24 -5.22
N HIS A 292 11.19 -5.41 -6.08
CA HIS A 292 11.25 -6.36 -7.19
C HIS A 292 11.77 -5.67 -8.45
N MET A 293 12.93 -6.13 -8.94
CA MET A 293 13.47 -5.62 -10.20
C MET A 293 12.69 -6.20 -11.39
N GLU A 294 12.13 -5.31 -12.22
CA GLU A 294 11.39 -5.67 -13.42
C GLU A 294 12.25 -5.47 -14.68
N LEU A 295 12.15 -6.41 -15.62
CA LEU A 295 12.74 -6.31 -16.96
C LEU A 295 11.65 -6.57 -18.00
N TYR A 296 11.56 -5.68 -18.98
CA TYR A 296 10.68 -5.85 -20.13
C TYR A 296 11.43 -6.57 -21.25
N ILE A 297 10.87 -7.68 -21.73
CA ILE A 297 11.37 -8.41 -22.89
C ILE A 297 10.29 -8.32 -23.97
N GLN A 298 10.66 -7.75 -25.11
CA GLN A 298 9.85 -7.74 -26.32
C GLN A 298 10.66 -8.42 -27.42
N GLN A 299 10.08 -9.47 -28.00
CA GLN A 299 10.65 -10.18 -29.14
C GLN A 299 9.82 -9.84 -30.38
N GLU A 300 10.51 -9.41 -31.45
CA GLU A 300 9.91 -9.15 -32.77
C GLU A 300 9.64 -10.45 -33.53
#